data_AF-O01549-F1
#
_entry.id   AF-O01549-F1
#
_cell.length_a   1.000
_cell.length_b   1.000
_cell.length_c   1.000
_cell.angle_alpha   90.00
_cell.angle_beta   90.00
_cell.angle_gamma   90.00
#
_symmetry.space_group_name_H-M   'P 1'
#
loop_
_entity.id
_entity.type
_entity.pdbx_description
1 polymer ?
#
loop_
_entity_poly.entity_id
_entity_poly.type
_entity_poly.pdbx_seq_one_letter_code
_entity_poly.pdbx_strand_id
1 'polypeptide(L)'
;MSGSDDDATQISREDEELAYEIYFWIVRCICEKGVVKISELRKIYQSTVVKDRSVQFRPLPGVLKAVNENLLHWQGWNAVIQDDRLTYVNVNGDAPNEVRASETERTLGLLKNVLMYVFVATKPQSKHPGVAQEDLMSYMEASMSTHSDRKLSLDHMEFLKKLIAPNARSEFIKKGYLAFTKSVNENDEEVFRYEWGPAARQTVDPLALVQTFQQLTGMKPEMLKEQTERANELKAEQVAAVTRGGVLRTRGQ
;
A
#
# COMPACT_ATOMS: atom_id res chain seq x y z
N MET A 1 21.03 -58.99 -4.41
CA MET A 1 21.34 -58.85 -2.97
C MET A 1 21.45 -57.35 -2.73
N SER A 2 20.34 -56.67 -2.40
CA SER A 2 19.84 -56.43 -1.02
C SER A 2 20.83 -55.55 -0.23
N GLY A 3 20.52 -54.37 0.28
CA GLY A 3 19.34 -53.49 0.37
C GLY A 3 19.89 -52.16 0.91
N SER A 4 19.47 -51.00 0.38
CA SER A 4 18.64 -50.01 1.10
C SER A 4 18.95 -49.88 2.59
N ASP A 5 19.64 -48.81 2.97
CA ASP A 5 19.44 -48.16 4.28
C ASP A 5 19.00 -46.72 4.01
N ASP A 6 17.67 -46.56 4.04
CA ASP A 6 16.95 -45.31 4.19
C ASP A 6 17.34 -44.67 5.53
N ASP A 7 18.27 -43.71 5.50
CA ASP A 7 18.45 -42.75 6.60
C ASP A 7 17.54 -41.52 6.35
N ALA A 8 16.25 -41.81 6.14
CA ALA A 8 15.21 -40.81 6.15
C ALA A 8 14.95 -40.45 7.62
N THR A 9 15.69 -39.46 8.12
CA THR A 9 15.45 -38.79 9.41
C THR A 9 13.95 -38.51 9.56
N GLN A 10 13.26 -39.31 10.37
CA GLN A 10 11.90 -39.05 10.81
C GLN A 10 11.90 -37.72 11.55
N ILE A 11 11.45 -36.66 10.87
CA ILE A 11 11.09 -35.40 11.49
C ILE A 11 9.88 -35.71 12.36
N SER A 12 9.97 -35.46 13.66
CA SER A 12 8.82 -35.64 14.57
C SER A 12 7.68 -34.74 14.09
N ARG A 13 6.43 -35.21 14.17
CA ARG A 13 5.24 -34.41 13.83
C ARG A 13 5.21 -33.05 14.52
N GLU A 14 5.80 -32.95 15.71
CA GLU A 14 5.93 -31.70 16.49
C GLU A 14 6.99 -30.76 15.90
N ASP A 15 8.07 -31.30 15.31
CA ASP A 15 9.09 -30.52 14.60
C ASP A 15 8.49 -29.88 13.32
N GLU A 16 7.54 -30.56 12.68
CA GLU A 16 6.81 -30.03 11.54
C GLU A 16 5.97 -28.81 11.93
N GLU A 17 5.26 -28.83 13.06
CA GLU A 17 4.37 -27.72 13.47
C GLU A 17 5.14 -26.41 13.70
N LEU A 18 6.26 -26.46 14.43
CA LEU A 18 7.09 -25.27 14.67
C LEU A 18 7.73 -24.76 13.36
N ALA A 19 8.20 -25.68 12.52
CA ALA A 19 8.76 -25.32 11.21
C ALA A 19 7.69 -24.70 10.31
N TYR A 20 6.44 -25.20 10.33
CA TYR A 20 5.32 -24.63 9.59
C TYR A 20 4.94 -23.25 10.09
N GLU A 21 4.87 -23.02 11.40
CA GLU A 21 4.56 -21.69 11.93
C GLU A 21 5.62 -20.66 11.50
N ILE A 22 6.90 -21.02 11.59
CA ILE A 22 8.00 -20.17 11.15
C ILE A 22 7.98 -19.99 9.63
N TYR A 23 7.72 -21.04 8.86
CA TYR A 23 7.55 -20.98 7.40
C TYR A 23 6.46 -19.98 7.02
N PHE A 24 5.25 -20.12 7.56
CA PHE A 24 4.13 -19.22 7.25
C PHE A 24 4.40 -17.80 7.75
N TRP A 25 5.07 -17.63 8.88
CA TRP A 25 5.47 -16.32 9.35
C TRP A 25 6.49 -15.65 8.42
N ILE A 26 7.49 -16.40 7.94
CA ILE A 26 8.49 -15.91 6.98
C ILE A 26 7.81 -15.54 5.66
N VAL A 27 6.95 -16.41 5.12
CA VAL A 27 6.16 -16.12 3.91
C VAL A 27 5.36 -14.84 4.11
N ARG A 28 4.66 -14.69 5.25
CA ARG A 28 3.92 -13.47 5.57
C ARG A 28 4.83 -12.23 5.63
N CYS A 29 5.99 -12.31 6.27
CA CYS A 29 6.91 -11.17 6.37
C CYS A 29 7.55 -10.79 5.03
N ILE A 30 7.87 -11.77 4.18
CA ILE A 30 8.31 -11.51 2.81
C ILE A 30 7.18 -10.80 2.06
N CYS A 31 5.94 -11.26 2.21
CA CYS A 31 4.79 -10.66 1.56
C CYS A 31 4.44 -9.25 2.05
N GLU A 32 4.57 -8.98 3.34
CA GLU A 32 4.19 -7.69 3.95
C GLU A 32 5.32 -6.65 3.95
N LYS A 33 6.57 -7.08 4.18
CA LYS A 33 7.71 -6.18 4.44
C LYS A 33 8.85 -6.33 3.44
N GLY A 34 8.86 -7.40 2.64
CA GLY A 34 9.98 -7.76 1.75
C GLY A 34 11.26 -8.21 2.46
N VAL A 35 11.28 -8.18 3.80
CA VAL A 35 12.45 -8.53 4.62
C VAL A 35 12.00 -9.22 5.90
N VAL A 36 12.82 -10.16 6.38
CA VAL A 36 12.66 -10.80 7.68
C VAL A 36 13.77 -10.31 8.61
N LYS A 37 13.42 -9.71 9.76
CA LYS A 37 14.41 -9.37 10.79
C LYS A 37 14.67 -10.57 11.67
N ILE A 38 15.93 -10.95 11.85
CA ILE A 38 16.30 -12.11 12.69
C ILE A 38 15.89 -11.87 14.15
N SER A 39 15.92 -10.61 14.62
CA SER A 39 15.39 -10.22 15.93
C SER A 39 13.88 -10.46 16.12
N GLU A 40 13.06 -10.26 15.08
CA GLU A 40 11.61 -10.55 15.14
C GLU A 40 11.37 -12.06 15.10
N LEU A 41 12.10 -12.77 14.23
CA LEU A 41 12.04 -14.22 14.14
C LEU A 41 12.39 -14.88 15.48
N ARG A 42 13.44 -14.40 16.16
CA ARG A 42 13.82 -14.89 17.50
C ARG A 42 12.70 -14.74 18.52
N LYS A 43 11.99 -13.60 18.52
CA LYS A 43 10.87 -13.36 19.44
C LYS A 43 9.74 -14.37 19.22
N ILE A 44 9.45 -14.68 17.96
CA ILE A 44 8.37 -15.62 17.61
C ILE A 44 8.74 -17.04 17.97
N TYR A 45 9.93 -17.47 17.57
CA TYR A 45 10.50 -18.76 17.96
C TYR A 45 10.41 -18.96 19.48
N GLN A 46 10.88 -17.97 20.25
CA GLN A 46 10.80 -18.01 21.72
C GLN A 46 9.34 -18.05 22.22
N SER A 47 8.44 -17.25 21.62
CA SER A 47 7.04 -17.22 22.03
C SER A 47 6.31 -18.53 21.77
N THR A 48 6.61 -19.23 20.67
CA THR A 48 5.99 -20.52 20.33
C THR A 48 6.49 -21.60 21.27
N VAL A 49 7.81 -21.73 21.44
CA VAL A 49 8.41 -22.75 22.31
C VAL A 49 8.01 -22.57 23.77
N VAL A 50 7.77 -21.34 24.23
CA VAL A 50 7.28 -21.09 25.60
C VAL A 50 5.80 -21.44 25.76
N LYS A 51 4.98 -21.24 24.71
CA LYS A 51 3.54 -21.53 24.75
C LYS A 51 3.25 -23.02 24.72
N ASP A 52 4.01 -23.77 23.92
CA ASP A 52 3.80 -25.19 23.77
C ASP A 52 4.97 -26.00 24.34
N ARG A 53 4.75 -26.56 25.52
CA ARG A 53 5.75 -27.38 26.23
C ARG A 53 5.96 -28.75 25.60
N SER A 54 5.12 -29.16 24.65
CA SER A 54 5.31 -30.41 23.91
C SER A 54 6.37 -30.27 22.81
N VAL A 55 6.64 -29.05 22.35
CA VAL A 55 7.60 -28.79 21.27
C VAL A 55 9.02 -29.03 21.75
N GLN A 56 9.74 -29.95 21.11
CA GLN A 56 11.16 -30.18 21.37
C GLN A 56 11.98 -28.94 21.02
N PHE A 57 12.81 -28.50 21.98
CA PHE A 57 13.70 -27.38 21.75
C PHE A 57 14.77 -27.74 20.71
N ARG A 58 14.77 -27.05 19.56
CA ARG A 58 15.86 -27.08 18.58
C ARG A 58 16.53 -25.72 18.48
N PRO A 59 17.85 -25.63 18.28
CA PRO A 59 18.47 -24.34 17.99
C PRO A 59 17.80 -23.69 16.77
N LEU A 60 17.43 -22.40 16.85
CA LEU A 60 16.82 -21.64 15.76
C LEU A 60 17.54 -21.84 14.40
N PRO A 61 18.90 -21.91 14.31
CA PRO A 61 19.57 -22.20 13.05
C PRO A 61 19.16 -23.54 12.41
N GLY A 62 18.90 -24.58 13.21
CA GLY A 62 18.45 -25.88 12.70
C GLY A 62 17.04 -25.83 12.14
N VAL A 63 16.12 -25.13 12.81
CA VAL A 63 14.75 -24.93 12.31
C VAL A 63 14.74 -24.06 11.05
N LEU A 64 15.53 -22.98 11.05
CA LEU A 64 15.69 -22.12 9.87
C LEU A 64 16.25 -22.87 8.67
N LYS A 65 17.18 -23.81 8.88
CA LYS A 65 17.71 -24.64 7.80
C LYS A 65 16.60 -25.42 7.10
N ALA A 66 15.78 -26.15 7.88
CA ALA A 66 14.64 -26.91 7.34
C ALA A 66 13.60 -26.00 6.66
N VAL A 67 13.31 -24.83 7.24
CA VAL A 67 12.37 -23.87 6.65
C VAL A 67 12.91 -23.30 5.33
N ASN A 68 14.20 -22.97 5.26
CA ASN A 68 14.83 -22.47 4.03
C ASN A 68 14.90 -23.55 2.94
N GLU A 69 15.14 -24.82 3.30
CA GLU A 69 15.05 -25.94 2.36
C GLU A 69 13.63 -26.08 1.79
N ASN A 70 12.60 -25.95 2.62
CA ASN A 70 11.20 -25.94 2.18
C ASN A 70 10.85 -24.72 1.32
N LEU A 71 11.30 -23.51 1.69
CA LEU A 71 11.08 -22.30 0.89
C LEU A 71 11.76 -22.40 -0.47
N LEU A 72 12.96 -22.97 -0.51
CA LEU A 72 13.68 -23.21 -1.76
C LEU A 72 12.93 -24.24 -2.63
N HIS A 73 12.50 -25.35 -2.04
CA HIS A 73 11.84 -26.43 -2.76
C HIS A 73 10.44 -26.04 -3.28
N TRP A 74 9.63 -25.39 -2.45
CA TRP A 74 8.22 -25.10 -2.77
C TRP A 74 8.00 -23.71 -3.37
N GLN A 75 8.80 -22.71 -3.02
CA GLN A 75 8.63 -21.31 -3.47
C GLN A 75 9.75 -20.85 -4.42
N GLY A 76 10.82 -21.64 -4.59
CA GLY A 76 12.02 -21.20 -5.31
C GLY A 76 12.78 -20.10 -4.58
N TRP A 77 12.58 -19.92 -3.27
CA TRP A 77 13.19 -18.82 -2.51
C TRP A 77 14.42 -19.27 -1.74
N ASN A 78 15.54 -18.57 -1.96
CA ASN A 78 16.77 -18.76 -1.22
C ASN A 78 17.03 -17.58 -0.28
N ALA A 79 17.50 -17.86 0.93
CA ALA A 79 17.76 -16.86 1.94
C ALA A 79 19.14 -16.23 1.74
N VAL A 80 19.20 -14.90 1.73
CA VAL A 80 20.41 -14.08 1.77
C VAL A 80 20.44 -13.34 3.09
N ILE A 81 21.49 -13.55 3.86
CA ILE A 81 21.68 -12.87 5.15
C ILE A 81 22.52 -11.62 4.93
N GLN A 82 22.03 -10.49 5.42
CA GLN A 82 22.76 -9.23 5.52
C GLN A 82 22.51 -8.66 6.91
N ASP A 83 23.56 -8.65 7.75
CA ASP A 83 23.50 -8.23 9.16
C ASP A 83 22.39 -8.96 9.96
N ASP A 84 21.43 -8.23 10.53
CA ASP A 84 20.25 -8.77 11.25
C ASP A 84 19.04 -9.01 10.32
N ARG A 85 19.25 -9.09 8.99
CA ARG A 85 18.19 -9.21 7.99
C ARG A 85 18.37 -10.46 7.14
N LEU A 86 17.28 -11.19 6.96
CA LEU A 86 17.07 -12.25 5.99
C LEU A 86 16.25 -11.67 4.84
N THR A 87 16.83 -11.65 3.64
CA THR A 87 16.14 -11.33 2.39
C THR A 87 16.00 -12.61 1.59
N TYR A 88 14.83 -12.87 1.02
CA TYR A 88 14.60 -14.06 0.21
C TYR A 88 14.60 -13.69 -1.26
N VAL A 89 15.46 -14.34 -2.04
CA VAL A 89 15.60 -14.14 -3.49
C VAL A 89 15.07 -15.37 -4.23
N ASN A 90 14.34 -15.15 -5.31
CA ASN A 90 13.89 -16.26 -6.14
C ASN A 90 15.07 -16.77 -6.99
N VAL A 91 15.49 -18.02 -6.79
CA VAL A 91 16.62 -18.62 -7.53
C VAL A 91 16.27 -18.99 -8.97
N ASN A 92 14.98 -19.10 -9.30
CA ASN A 92 14.55 -19.46 -10.65
C ASN A 92 14.47 -18.26 -11.60
N GLY A 93 14.81 -17.05 -11.13
CA GLY A 93 14.74 -15.82 -11.93
C GLY A 93 13.30 -15.32 -12.16
N ASP A 94 12.29 -16.04 -11.69
CA ASP A 94 10.93 -15.54 -11.60
C ASP A 94 10.90 -14.42 -10.55
N ALA A 95 10.27 -13.28 -10.87
CA ALA A 95 10.08 -12.21 -9.89
C ALA A 95 9.54 -12.82 -8.58
N PRO A 96 10.01 -12.36 -7.39
CA PRO A 96 9.41 -12.82 -6.14
C PRO A 96 7.90 -12.67 -6.30
N ASN A 97 7.15 -13.80 -6.20
CA ASN A 97 5.71 -13.88 -6.48
C ASN A 97 5.08 -12.53 -6.23
N GLU A 98 4.64 -11.83 -7.29
CA GLU A 98 4.06 -10.49 -7.13
C GLU A 98 2.94 -10.62 -6.09
N VAL A 99 3.24 -10.21 -4.86
CA VAL A 99 2.27 -10.24 -3.79
C VAL A 99 1.28 -9.19 -4.19
N ARG A 100 0.18 -9.67 -4.77
CA ARG A 100 -0.93 -8.82 -5.15
C ARG A 100 -1.37 -8.14 -3.86
N ALA A 101 -1.08 -6.84 -3.78
CA ALA A 101 -1.53 -6.00 -2.70
C ALA A 101 -2.99 -6.35 -2.38
N SER A 102 -3.33 -6.51 -1.10
CA SER A 102 -4.70 -6.81 -0.68
C SER A 102 -5.67 -5.78 -1.26
N GLU A 103 -6.96 -6.12 -1.37
CA GLU A 103 -7.95 -5.15 -1.85
C GLU A 103 -7.93 -3.85 -1.02
N THR A 104 -7.69 -3.96 0.29
CA THR A 104 -7.51 -2.81 1.18
C THR A 104 -6.29 -1.98 0.81
N GLU A 105 -5.13 -2.59 0.58
CA GLU A 105 -3.92 -1.87 0.19
C GLU A 105 -4.06 -1.22 -1.18
N ARG A 106 -4.67 -1.90 -2.16
CA ARG A 106 -4.99 -1.32 -3.46
C ARG A 106 -5.92 -0.12 -3.32
N THR A 107 -6.96 -0.25 -2.51
CA THR A 107 -7.91 0.85 -2.24
C THR A 107 -7.22 2.04 -1.57
N LEU A 108 -6.34 1.81 -0.59
CA LEU A 108 -5.57 2.86 0.08
C LEU A 108 -4.54 3.51 -0.84
N GLY A 109 -3.88 2.73 -1.70
CA GLY A 109 -2.98 3.23 -2.74
C GLY A 109 -3.70 4.14 -3.72
N LEU A 110 -4.88 3.71 -4.20
CA LEU A 110 -5.74 4.52 -5.05
C LEU A 110 -6.22 5.79 -4.34
N LEU A 111 -6.63 5.70 -3.08
CA LEU A 111 -7.02 6.87 -2.30
C LEU A 111 -5.90 7.90 -2.22
N LYS A 112 -4.67 7.46 -1.89
CA LYS A 112 -3.50 8.34 -1.87
C LYS A 112 -3.24 8.97 -3.24
N ASN A 113 -3.29 8.19 -4.31
CA ASN A 113 -3.03 8.66 -5.67
C ASN A 113 -4.05 9.72 -6.12
N VAL A 114 -5.34 9.46 -5.87
CA VAL A 114 -6.44 10.38 -6.17
C VAL A 114 -6.30 11.68 -5.37
N LEU A 115 -6.09 11.59 -4.05
CA LEU A 115 -5.95 12.78 -3.20
C LEU A 115 -4.71 13.60 -3.55
N MET A 116 -3.60 12.95 -3.88
CA MET A 116 -2.37 13.58 -4.34
C MET A 116 -2.63 14.41 -5.61
N TYR A 117 -3.22 13.81 -6.64
CA TYR A 117 -3.50 14.50 -7.89
C TYR A 117 -4.51 15.63 -7.72
N VAL A 118 -5.62 15.38 -7.02
CA VAL A 118 -6.63 16.41 -6.74
C VAL A 118 -6.01 17.60 -6.02
N PHE A 119 -5.12 17.37 -5.04
CA PHE A 119 -4.45 18.46 -4.35
C PHE A 119 -3.56 19.26 -5.30
N VAL A 120 -2.66 18.59 -6.02
CA VAL A 120 -1.64 19.25 -6.86
C VAL A 120 -2.25 19.98 -8.06
N ALA A 121 -3.26 19.38 -8.71
CA ALA A 121 -3.88 19.90 -9.92
C ALA A 121 -4.96 20.97 -9.64
N THR A 122 -5.50 21.04 -8.41
CA THR A 122 -6.49 22.06 -8.06
C THR A 122 -5.88 23.46 -8.10
N LYS A 123 -6.43 24.33 -8.94
CA LYS A 123 -6.12 25.76 -9.01
C LYS A 123 -7.17 26.54 -8.18
N PRO A 124 -6.83 26.97 -6.96
CA PRO A 124 -7.81 27.46 -6.00
C PRO A 124 -8.36 28.85 -6.36
N GLN A 125 -7.61 29.63 -7.14
CA GLN A 125 -7.98 30.97 -7.61
C GLN A 125 -8.63 30.95 -9.00
N SER A 126 -8.89 29.76 -9.56
CA SER A 126 -9.60 29.66 -10.83
C SER A 126 -11.10 29.95 -10.65
N LYS A 127 -11.78 30.33 -11.73
CA LYS A 127 -13.24 30.55 -11.74
C LYS A 127 -14.02 29.31 -11.26
N HIS A 128 -13.47 28.12 -11.49
CA HIS A 128 -14.06 26.84 -11.11
C HIS A 128 -13.01 25.97 -10.42
N PRO A 129 -12.78 26.17 -9.11
CA PRO A 129 -11.84 25.37 -8.33
C PRO A 129 -12.15 23.86 -8.42
N GLY A 130 -11.10 23.06 -8.25
CA GLY A 130 -11.14 21.60 -8.33
C GLY A 130 -10.75 21.03 -9.69
N VAL A 131 -10.68 19.70 -9.75
CA VAL A 131 -10.22 18.92 -10.91
C VAL A 131 -11.43 18.33 -11.63
N ALA A 132 -11.53 18.51 -12.95
CA ALA A 132 -12.65 17.94 -13.71
C ALA A 132 -12.61 16.40 -13.67
N GLN A 133 -13.78 15.75 -13.70
CA GLN A 133 -13.90 14.29 -13.68
C GLN A 133 -13.07 13.63 -14.80
N GLU A 134 -13.09 14.20 -16.00
CA GLU A 134 -12.35 13.69 -17.15
C GLU A 134 -10.83 13.74 -16.92
N ASP A 135 -10.33 14.84 -16.36
CA ASP A 135 -8.91 15.00 -16.01
C ASP A 135 -8.48 14.00 -14.93
N LEU A 136 -9.32 13.79 -13.92
CA LEU A 136 -9.05 12.83 -12.85
C LEU A 136 -9.05 11.40 -13.40
N MET A 137 -10.06 11.01 -14.18
CA MET A 137 -10.14 9.68 -14.78
C MET A 137 -8.96 9.41 -15.71
N SER A 138 -8.61 10.38 -16.57
CA SER A 138 -7.47 10.27 -17.48
C SER A 138 -6.15 10.09 -16.73
N TYR A 139 -5.95 10.83 -15.64
CA TYR A 139 -4.78 10.65 -14.78
C TYR A 139 -4.75 9.28 -14.10
N MET A 140 -5.89 8.79 -13.60
CA MET A 140 -5.98 7.49 -12.94
C MET A 140 -5.71 6.35 -13.92
N GLU A 141 -6.27 6.41 -15.14
CA GLU A 141 -5.98 5.44 -16.21
C GLU A 141 -4.48 5.42 -16.54
N ALA A 142 -3.88 6.60 -16.75
CA ALA A 142 -2.47 6.70 -17.08
C ALA A 142 -1.53 6.26 -15.94
N SER A 143 -1.91 6.49 -14.67
CA SER A 143 -1.09 6.13 -13.52
C SER A 143 -1.23 4.67 -13.07
N MET A 144 -2.33 4.01 -13.44
CA MET A 144 -2.58 2.61 -13.09
C MET A 144 -2.27 1.63 -14.24
N SER A 145 -2.26 2.09 -15.49
CA SER A 145 -1.98 1.21 -16.61
C SER A 145 -0.51 0.82 -16.67
N THR A 146 -0.24 -0.48 -16.70
CA THR A 146 1.07 -1.06 -16.98
C THR A 146 1.26 -1.37 -18.48
N HIS A 147 0.21 -1.16 -19.29
CA HIS A 147 0.22 -1.47 -20.72
C HIS A 147 0.66 -0.28 -21.56
N SER A 148 1.27 -0.56 -22.71
CA SER A 148 1.75 0.47 -23.63
C SER A 148 0.64 1.36 -24.20
N ASP A 149 -0.60 0.87 -24.21
CA ASP A 149 -1.77 1.62 -24.68
C ASP A 149 -2.39 2.52 -23.59
N ARG A 150 -1.86 2.46 -22.36
CA ARG A 150 -2.33 3.21 -21.18
C ARG A 150 -3.79 2.96 -20.81
N LYS A 151 -4.39 1.84 -21.25
CA LYS A 151 -5.77 1.49 -20.91
C LYS A 151 -5.81 0.58 -19.70
N LEU A 152 -6.85 0.76 -18.89
CA LEU A 152 -7.21 -0.15 -17.81
C LEU A 152 -8.13 -1.25 -18.33
N SER A 153 -8.04 -2.45 -17.73
CA SER A 153 -9.05 -3.49 -17.95
C SER A 153 -10.43 -3.00 -17.49
N LEU A 154 -11.50 -3.58 -18.03
CA LEU A 154 -12.87 -3.24 -17.65
C LEU A 154 -13.09 -3.40 -16.14
N ASP A 155 -12.60 -4.48 -15.53
CA ASP A 155 -12.69 -4.73 -14.09
C ASP A 155 -12.01 -3.65 -13.27
N HIS A 156 -10.81 -3.18 -13.68
CA HIS A 156 -10.12 -2.09 -13.00
C HIS A 156 -10.85 -0.76 -13.15
N MET A 157 -11.48 -0.52 -14.30
CA MET A 157 -12.31 0.67 -14.54
C MET A 157 -13.59 0.67 -13.70
N GLU A 158 -14.28 -0.47 -13.58
CA GLU A 158 -15.45 -0.60 -12.71
C GLU A 158 -15.08 -0.42 -11.23
N PHE A 159 -13.95 -1.02 -10.82
CA PHE A 159 -13.41 -0.82 -9.48
C PHE A 159 -13.09 0.66 -9.21
N LEU A 160 -12.42 1.35 -10.13
CA LEU A 160 -12.14 2.78 -10.03
C LEU A 160 -13.43 3.60 -9.90
N LYS A 161 -14.42 3.36 -10.78
CA LYS A 161 -15.72 4.04 -10.73
C LYS A 161 -16.45 3.84 -9.39
N LYS A 162 -16.40 2.64 -8.81
CA LYS A 162 -16.97 2.36 -7.47
C LYS A 162 -16.34 3.23 -6.38
N LEU A 163 -15.07 3.60 -6.53
CA LEU A 163 -14.35 4.40 -5.54
C LEU A 163 -14.57 5.92 -5.72
N ILE A 164 -14.54 6.41 -6.97
CA ILE A 164 -14.45 7.87 -7.25
C ILE A 164 -15.60 8.47 -8.06
N ALA A 165 -16.58 7.71 -8.58
CA ALA A 165 -17.64 8.30 -9.40
C ALA A 165 -18.39 9.45 -8.68
N PRO A 166 -18.89 10.47 -9.40
CA PRO A 166 -19.45 11.68 -8.80
C PRO A 166 -20.88 11.43 -8.26
N ASN A 167 -21.00 10.59 -7.25
CA ASN A 167 -22.26 10.28 -6.58
C ASN A 167 -22.02 9.91 -5.11
N ALA A 168 -23.06 10.00 -4.29
CA ALA A 168 -22.96 9.77 -2.84
C ALA A 168 -22.68 8.30 -2.44
N ARG A 169 -22.79 7.34 -3.37
CA ARG A 169 -22.55 5.92 -3.11
C ARG A 169 -21.08 5.53 -3.29
N SER A 170 -20.32 6.30 -4.07
CA SER A 170 -18.89 6.07 -4.26
C SER A 170 -18.13 6.15 -2.95
N GLU A 171 -17.22 5.22 -2.73
CA GLU A 171 -16.62 5.01 -1.41
C GLU A 171 -15.86 6.24 -0.89
N PHE A 172 -15.09 6.92 -1.75
CA PHE A 172 -14.29 8.07 -1.33
C PHE A 172 -15.15 9.33 -1.10
N ILE A 173 -16.30 9.44 -1.79
CA ILE A 173 -17.31 10.46 -1.51
C ILE A 173 -17.99 10.17 -0.16
N LYS A 174 -18.51 8.94 0.00
CA LYS A 174 -19.25 8.51 1.19
C LYS A 174 -18.43 8.65 2.47
N LYS A 175 -17.13 8.37 2.41
CA LYS A 175 -16.19 8.51 3.55
C LYS A 175 -15.68 9.95 3.73
N GLY A 176 -16.08 10.89 2.89
CA GLY A 176 -15.72 12.31 3.00
C GLY A 176 -14.28 12.63 2.60
N TYR A 177 -13.58 11.74 1.91
CA TYR A 177 -12.23 12.01 1.41
C TYR A 177 -12.26 12.90 0.16
N LEU A 178 -13.27 12.71 -0.69
CA LEU A 178 -13.52 13.53 -1.85
C LEU A 178 -14.87 14.25 -1.71
N ALA A 179 -14.92 15.46 -2.24
CA ALA A 179 -16.15 16.18 -2.50
C ALA A 179 -16.20 16.52 -4.00
N PHE A 180 -17.39 16.67 -4.54
CA PHE A 180 -17.55 17.14 -5.92
C PHE A 180 -18.63 18.20 -6.02
N THR A 181 -18.46 19.10 -6.99
CA THR A 181 -19.49 20.07 -7.40
C THR A 181 -19.94 19.75 -8.82
N LYS A 182 -21.21 20.02 -9.12
CA LYS A 182 -21.79 19.89 -10.45
C LYS A 182 -22.02 21.28 -11.01
N SER A 183 -21.59 21.49 -12.25
CA SER A 183 -21.79 22.72 -13.03
C SER A 183 -22.20 22.35 -14.44
N VAL A 184 -22.66 23.33 -15.22
CA VAL A 184 -22.97 23.18 -16.64
C VAL A 184 -22.00 24.06 -17.42
N ASN A 185 -21.36 23.52 -18.46
CA ASN A 185 -20.44 24.28 -19.32
C ASN A 185 -21.20 25.11 -20.37
N GLU A 186 -20.47 25.76 -21.28
CA GLU A 186 -21.05 26.59 -22.36
C GLU A 186 -21.84 25.78 -23.40
N ASN A 187 -21.69 24.44 -23.41
CA ASN A 187 -22.36 23.52 -24.33
C ASN A 187 -23.55 22.79 -23.70
N ASP A 188 -24.06 23.26 -22.55
CA ASP A 188 -25.09 22.60 -21.76
C ASP A 188 -24.72 21.18 -21.24
N GLU A 189 -23.43 20.88 -21.14
CA GLU A 189 -22.94 19.59 -20.62
C GLU A 189 -22.61 19.66 -19.13
N GLU A 190 -22.94 18.58 -18.41
CA GLU A 190 -22.66 18.48 -16.97
C GLU A 190 -21.17 18.26 -16.70
N VAL A 191 -20.54 19.19 -16.00
CA VAL A 191 -19.14 19.10 -15.56
C VAL A 191 -19.08 18.90 -14.05
N PHE A 192 -18.51 17.77 -13.64
CA PHE A 192 -18.22 17.44 -12.25
C PHE A 192 -16.78 17.81 -11.91
N ARG A 193 -16.57 18.53 -10.79
CA ARG A 193 -15.24 18.95 -10.31
C ARG A 193 -14.98 18.46 -8.90
N TYR A 194 -13.82 17.84 -8.69
CA TYR A 194 -13.39 17.24 -7.43
C TYR A 194 -12.51 18.16 -6.62
N GLU A 195 -12.74 18.14 -5.31
CA GLU A 195 -11.88 18.74 -4.30
C GLU A 195 -11.70 17.76 -3.14
N TRP A 196 -10.78 18.09 -2.24
CA TRP A 196 -10.66 17.36 -0.98
C TRP A 196 -11.92 17.53 -0.14
N GLY A 197 -12.50 16.40 0.26
CA GLY A 197 -13.61 16.37 1.20
C GLY A 197 -13.17 16.68 2.64
N PRO A 198 -14.13 16.80 3.57
CA PRO A 198 -13.88 17.17 4.95
C PRO A 198 -12.90 16.22 5.66
N ALA A 199 -13.02 14.91 5.43
CA ALA A 199 -12.15 13.93 6.06
C ALA A 199 -10.72 14.02 5.55
N ALA A 200 -10.51 14.24 4.24
CA ALA A 200 -9.17 14.43 3.69
C ALA A 200 -8.51 15.70 4.25
N ARG A 201 -9.23 16.83 4.24
CA ARG A 201 -8.73 18.09 4.83
C ARG A 201 -8.32 17.94 6.29
N GLN A 202 -8.99 17.09 7.07
CA GLN A 202 -8.71 16.90 8.49
C GLN A 202 -7.58 15.91 8.78
N THR A 203 -7.49 14.82 8.00
CA THR A 203 -6.69 13.63 8.41
C THR A 203 -5.47 13.38 7.54
N VAL A 204 -5.40 13.97 6.35
CA VAL A 204 -4.35 13.68 5.37
C VAL A 204 -3.26 14.73 5.46
N ASP A 205 -2.00 14.30 5.46
CA ASP A 205 -0.86 15.21 5.46
C ASP A 205 -0.63 15.78 4.04
N PRO A 206 -0.95 17.07 3.78
CA PRO A 206 -0.80 17.64 2.44
C PRO A 206 0.67 17.78 2.04
N LEU A 207 1.58 17.98 2.99
CA LEU A 207 3.00 18.16 2.69
C LEU A 207 3.63 16.84 2.26
N ALA A 208 3.29 15.75 2.96
CA ALA A 208 3.73 14.42 2.58
C ALA A 208 3.24 14.02 1.17
N LEU A 209 2.02 14.42 0.80
CA LEU A 209 1.49 14.15 -0.55
C LEU A 209 2.20 14.95 -1.64
N VAL A 210 2.49 16.24 -1.42
CA VAL A 210 3.25 17.04 -2.39
C VAL A 210 4.67 16.48 -2.56
N GLN A 211 5.33 16.09 -1.48
CA GLN A 211 6.65 15.44 -1.52
C GLN A 211 6.61 14.10 -2.28
N THR A 212 5.57 13.29 -2.05
CA THR A 212 5.38 12.03 -2.78
C THR A 212 5.15 12.30 -4.28
N PHE A 213 4.33 13.28 -4.63
CA PHE A 213 4.10 13.67 -6.03
C PHE A 213 5.39 14.12 -6.71
N GLN A 214 6.19 14.93 -6.02
CA GLN A 214 7.48 15.38 -6.51
C GLN A 214 8.42 14.20 -6.79
N GLN A 215 8.50 13.24 -5.88
CA GLN A 215 9.33 12.05 -6.03
C GLN A 215 8.88 11.17 -7.21
N LEU A 216 7.57 10.99 -7.39
CA LEU A 216 7.02 10.14 -8.44
C LEU A 216 7.13 10.77 -9.84
N THR A 217 7.04 12.10 -9.94
CA THR A 217 7.06 12.81 -11.23
C THR A 217 8.44 13.33 -11.62
N GLY A 218 9.39 13.40 -10.69
CA GLY A 218 10.69 14.04 -10.90
C GLY A 218 10.61 15.56 -11.10
N MET A 219 9.47 16.18 -10.80
CA MET A 219 9.31 17.64 -10.89
C MET A 219 10.27 18.35 -9.94
N LYS A 220 10.82 19.47 -10.39
CA LYS A 220 11.70 20.28 -9.55
C LYS A 220 10.86 21.02 -8.48
N PRO A 221 11.42 21.27 -7.27
CA PRO A 221 10.70 21.94 -6.20
C PRO A 221 10.07 23.28 -6.61
N GLU A 222 10.71 24.02 -7.51
CA GLU A 222 10.26 25.35 -7.95
C GLU A 222 8.93 25.28 -8.71
N MET A 223 8.64 24.15 -9.37
CA MET A 223 7.38 23.91 -10.09
C MET A 223 6.20 23.62 -9.17
N LEU A 224 6.47 23.24 -7.91
CA LEU A 224 5.48 22.89 -6.90
C LEU A 224 5.41 23.92 -5.76
N LYS A 225 5.95 25.13 -5.98
CA LYS A 225 6.03 26.17 -4.95
C LYS A 225 4.65 26.53 -4.39
N GLU A 226 3.68 26.81 -5.26
CA GLU A 226 2.31 27.16 -4.84
C GLU A 226 1.67 25.99 -4.06
N GLN A 227 1.80 24.76 -4.55
CA GLN A 227 1.26 23.57 -3.90
C GLN A 227 1.89 23.35 -2.52
N THR A 228 3.20 23.59 -2.40
CA THR A 228 3.95 23.45 -1.14
C THR A 228 3.52 24.53 -0.14
N GLU A 229 3.35 25.78 -0.56
CA GLU A 229 2.86 26.88 0.29
C GLU A 229 1.47 26.56 0.83
N ARG A 230 0.52 26.18 -0.03
CA ARG A 230 -0.82 25.76 0.40
C ARG A 230 -0.81 24.52 1.30
N ALA A 231 0.10 23.58 1.07
CA ALA A 231 0.25 22.41 1.92
C ALA A 231 0.69 22.80 3.33
N ASN A 232 1.63 23.75 3.44
CA ASN A 232 2.05 24.30 4.73
C ASN A 232 0.92 25.04 5.44
N GLU A 233 0.16 25.87 4.73
CA GLU A 233 -1.01 26.56 5.27
C GLU A 233 -2.05 25.57 5.82
N LEU A 234 -2.44 24.58 5.03
CA LEU A 234 -3.41 23.57 5.45
C LEU A 234 -2.88 22.73 6.62
N LYS A 235 -1.59 22.38 6.63
CA LYS A 235 -0.96 21.67 7.75
C LYS A 235 -1.02 22.52 9.03
N ALA A 236 -0.77 23.82 8.94
CA ALA A 236 -0.89 24.74 10.07
C ALA A 236 -2.34 24.83 10.57
N GLU A 237 -3.33 24.89 9.66
CA GLU A 237 -4.75 24.83 10.01
C GLU A 237 -5.11 23.53 10.73
N GLN A 238 -4.64 22.37 10.23
CA GLN A 238 -4.86 21.06 10.84
C GLN A 238 -4.31 21.00 12.27
N VAL A 239 -3.08 21.47 12.48
CA VAL A 239 -2.46 21.53 13.81
C VAL A 239 -3.26 22.43 14.74
N ALA A 240 -3.66 23.63 14.27
CA ALA A 240 -4.46 24.55 15.07
C ALA A 240 -5.86 24.02 15.40
N ALA A 241 -6.46 23.20 14.53
CA ALA A 241 -7.73 22.53 14.78
C ALA A 241 -7.59 21.46 15.87
N VAL A 242 -6.55 20.62 15.78
CA VAL A 242 -6.23 19.60 16.80
C VAL A 242 -5.98 20.24 18.17
N THR A 243 -5.21 21.34 18.23
CA THR A 243 -4.94 22.04 19.50
C THR A 243 -6.20 22.66 20.12
N ARG A 244 -7.17 23.08 19.32
CA ARG A 244 -8.44 23.65 19.80
C ARG A 244 -9.52 22.60 20.10
N GLY A 245 -9.26 21.31 19.84
CA GLY A 245 -10.29 20.26 19.88
C GLY A 245 -11.40 20.47 18.85
N GLY A 246 -11.13 21.23 17.79
CA GLY A 246 -12.10 21.59 16.76
C GLY A 246 -11.90 20.80 15.47
N VAL A 247 -12.93 20.79 14.62
CA VAL A 247 -12.87 20.27 13.25
C VAL A 247 -12.58 21.43 12.30
N LEU A 248 -11.78 21.20 11.26
CA LEU A 248 -11.57 22.18 10.19
C LEU A 248 -12.89 22.54 9.52
N ARG A 249 -13.11 23.85 9.31
CA ARG A 249 -14.24 24.32 8.50
C ARG A 249 -14.03 23.89 7.04
N THR A 250 -15.10 23.43 6.40
CA THR A 250 -15.11 23.21 4.95
C THR A 250 -14.94 24.56 4.24
N ARG A 251 -14.16 24.59 3.16
CA ARG A 251 -14.00 25.81 2.36
C ARG A 251 -15.38 26.16 1.76
N GLY A 252 -15.95 27.31 2.13
CA GLY A 252 -17.26 27.77 1.62
C GLY A 252 -18.43 27.76 2.61
N GLN A 253 -18.19 27.68 3.93
CA GLN A 253 -19.16 27.99 4.99
C GLN A 253 -18.57 28.95 6.04
#